data_AF-A0A957EDE0-F1
#
_entry.id   AF-A0A957EDE0-F1
#
_cell.length_a   1.000
_cell.length_b   1.000
_cell.length_c   1.000
_cell.angle_alpha   90.00
_cell.angle_beta   90.00
_cell.angle_gamma   90.00
#
_symmetry.space_group_name_H-M   'P 1'
#
loop_
_entity.id
_entity.type
_entity.pdbx_description
1 polymer ?
#
loop_
_entity_poly.entity_id
_entity_poly.type
_entity_poly.pdbx_seq_one_letter_code
_entity_poly.pdbx_strand_id
1 'polypeptide(L)'
;PPKPNGTVSIYGALSSLPFTPKHTLEMIDYLYHEQPQTWGPYGFYDAYNLSVSPPWYSQALYGIDKGCSMLMIENYLTGLIWNTYTNSPTIQQALDILGFTQREQGQHA
;
A
#
# COMPACT_ATOMS: atom_id res chain seq x y z
N PRO A 1 8.25 -4.85 22.85
CA PRO A 1 8.12 -4.44 21.43
C PRO A 1 8.15 -5.66 20.47
N PRO A 2 7.34 -5.65 19.40
CA PRO A 2 7.43 -6.65 18.36
C PRO A 2 8.83 -6.62 17.71
N LYS A 3 9.42 -7.79 17.48
CA LYS A 3 10.71 -7.95 16.80
C LYS A 3 10.47 -8.44 15.38
N PRO A 4 11.07 -7.82 14.35
CA PRO A 4 10.95 -8.30 12.98
C PRO A 4 11.60 -9.69 12.87
N ASN A 5 10.93 -10.61 12.18
CA ASN A 5 11.35 -12.01 11.99
C ASN A 5 11.72 -12.33 10.53
N GLY A 6 11.89 -11.30 9.70
CA GLY A 6 12.20 -11.44 8.27
C GLY A 6 10.99 -11.61 7.36
N THR A 7 9.76 -11.68 7.88
CA THR A 7 8.55 -11.71 7.06
C THR A 7 8.26 -10.30 6.51
N VAL A 8 8.09 -10.21 5.19
CA VAL A 8 7.72 -9.00 4.47
C VAL A 8 6.28 -9.11 4.03
N SER A 9 5.41 -8.25 4.55
CA SER A 9 4.04 -8.09 4.08
C SER A 9 4.03 -7.25 2.80
N ILE A 10 3.63 -7.85 1.68
CA ILE A 10 3.72 -7.26 0.35
C ILE A 10 2.77 -6.06 0.24
N TYR A 11 1.57 -6.17 0.81
CA TYR A 11 0.57 -5.11 0.75
C TYR A 11 1.10 -3.78 1.31
N GLY A 12 1.93 -3.81 2.36
CA GLY A 12 2.46 -2.60 2.98
C GLY A 12 3.32 -1.78 2.00
N ALA A 13 4.11 -2.46 1.18
CA ALA A 13 4.89 -1.80 0.14
C ALA A 13 4.00 -1.26 -0.99
N LEU A 14 3.03 -2.07 -1.47
CA LEU A 14 2.08 -1.66 -2.52
C LEU A 14 1.26 -0.44 -2.08
N SER A 15 0.78 -0.44 -0.83
CA SER A 15 0.01 0.65 -0.26
C SER A 15 0.83 1.94 -0.06
N SER A 16 2.16 1.86 -0.13
CA SER A 16 3.03 3.02 -0.06
C SER A 16 3.28 3.69 -1.42
N LEU A 17 2.69 3.18 -2.51
CA LEU A 17 2.94 3.65 -3.86
C LEU A 17 2.73 5.18 -4.05
N PRO A 18 1.68 5.82 -3.49
CA PRO A 18 1.54 7.28 -3.58
C PRO A 18 2.63 8.09 -2.88
N PHE A 19 3.35 7.49 -1.92
CA PHE A 19 4.34 8.17 -1.09
C PHE A 19 5.78 7.88 -1.53
N THR A 20 6.07 6.64 -1.91
CA THR A 20 7.41 6.16 -2.29
C THR A 20 7.41 5.45 -3.63
N PRO A 21 6.95 6.09 -4.72
CA PRO A 21 6.62 5.39 -5.97
C PRO A 21 7.80 4.64 -6.57
N LYS A 22 8.99 5.26 -6.59
CA LYS A 22 10.21 4.62 -7.13
C LYS A 22 10.51 3.28 -6.44
N HIS A 23 10.65 3.28 -5.13
CA HIS A 23 11.00 2.08 -4.36
C HIS A 23 9.89 1.03 -4.41
N THR A 24 8.62 1.45 -4.38
CA THR A 24 7.50 0.50 -4.47
C THR A 24 7.45 -0.16 -5.85
N LEU A 25 7.68 0.57 -6.95
CA LEU A 25 7.72 0.01 -8.30
C LEU A 25 8.90 -0.95 -8.48
N GLU A 26 10.09 -0.61 -7.95
CA GLU A 26 11.26 -1.50 -7.94
C GLU A 26 10.96 -2.82 -7.19
N MET A 27 10.24 -2.76 -6.06
CA MET A 27 9.82 -3.97 -5.35
C MET A 27 8.77 -4.77 -6.14
N ILE A 28 7.81 -4.13 -6.80
CA ILE A 28 6.82 -4.81 -7.64
C ILE A 28 7.51 -5.59 -8.76
N ASP A 29 8.46 -4.94 -9.45
CA ASP A 29 9.26 -5.55 -10.51
C ASP A 29 10.05 -6.76 -10.01
N TYR A 30 10.76 -6.61 -8.89
CA TYR A 30 11.46 -7.70 -8.21
C TYR A 30 10.53 -8.87 -7.86
N LEU A 31 9.37 -8.60 -7.25
CA LEU A 31 8.44 -9.67 -6.86
C LEU A 31 7.88 -10.41 -8.08
N TYR A 32 7.59 -9.66 -9.16
CA TYR A 32 7.02 -10.23 -10.38
C TYR A 32 8.01 -11.11 -11.14
N HIS A 33 9.28 -10.70 -11.20
CA HIS A 33 10.31 -11.41 -11.97
C HIS A 33 11.12 -12.43 -11.17
N GLU A 34 11.45 -12.13 -9.92
CA GLU A 34 12.38 -12.93 -9.11
C GLU A 34 11.66 -13.77 -8.04
N GLN A 35 10.41 -13.44 -7.68
CA GLN A 35 9.65 -14.14 -6.64
C GLN A 35 8.25 -14.56 -7.11
N PRO A 36 8.11 -15.33 -8.21
CA PRO A 36 6.81 -15.66 -8.80
C PRO A 36 5.87 -16.44 -7.88
N GLN A 37 6.39 -17.13 -6.85
CA GLN A 37 5.60 -17.80 -5.81
C GLN A 37 4.73 -16.83 -4.99
N THR A 38 5.03 -15.54 -5.03
CA THR A 38 4.21 -14.51 -4.39
C THR A 38 2.96 -14.17 -5.20
N TRP A 39 2.85 -14.57 -6.46
CA TRP A 39 1.72 -14.21 -7.32
C TRP A 39 0.65 -15.31 -7.36
N GLY A 40 -0.61 -14.90 -7.19
CA GLY A 40 -1.78 -15.79 -7.22
C GLY A 40 -2.92 -15.26 -8.10
N PRO A 41 -4.10 -15.91 -8.07
CA PRO A 41 -5.25 -15.54 -8.92
C PRO A 41 -5.80 -14.13 -8.65
N TYR A 42 -5.47 -13.53 -7.51
CA TYR A 42 -5.88 -12.18 -7.13
C TYR A 42 -4.68 -11.25 -6.92
N GLY A 43 -3.60 -11.45 -7.69
CA GLY A 43 -2.33 -10.74 -7.56
C GLY A 43 -1.48 -11.25 -6.40
N PHE A 44 -0.56 -10.42 -5.89
CA PHE A 44 0.39 -10.80 -4.84
C PHE A 44 -0.27 -11.30 -3.55
N TYR A 45 0.08 -12.48 -3.06
CA TYR A 45 -0.30 -12.97 -1.73
C TYR A 45 0.19 -12.05 -0.60
N ASP A 46 -0.25 -12.32 0.62
CA ASP A 46 -0.03 -11.43 1.75
C ASP A 46 1.46 -11.14 2.05
N ALA A 47 2.29 -12.18 2.12
CA ALA A 47 3.65 -12.05 2.63
C ALA A 47 4.60 -13.14 2.14
N TYR A 48 5.90 -12.92 2.32
CA TYR A 48 6.96 -13.90 2.10
C TYR A 48 8.10 -13.72 3.12
N ASN A 49 8.93 -14.74 3.30
CA ASN A 49 10.09 -14.71 4.17
C ASN A 49 11.23 -15.54 3.55
N LEU A 50 12.27 -14.85 3.08
CA LEU A 50 13.47 -15.46 2.49
C LEU A 50 14.57 -15.76 3.52
N SER A 51 14.40 -15.32 4.77
CA SER A 51 15.39 -15.54 5.84
C SER A 51 15.32 -16.95 6.45
N VAL A 52 14.26 -17.70 6.14
CA VAL A 52 14.06 -19.09 6.57
C VAL A 52 14.42 -20.07 5.45
N SER A 53 14.77 -21.29 5.83
CA SER A 53 15.13 -22.37 4.89
C SER A 53 14.23 -23.59 5.10
N PRO A 54 13.40 -23.98 4.11
CA PRO A 54 13.24 -23.34 2.80
C PRO A 54 12.54 -21.97 2.90
N PRO A 55 12.66 -21.09 1.88
CA PRO A 55 11.91 -19.85 1.81
C PRO A 55 10.41 -20.08 1.99
N TRP A 56 9.75 -19.21 2.73
CA TRP A 56 8.32 -19.29 2.99
C TRP A 56 7.55 -18.26 2.18
N TYR A 57 6.46 -18.69 1.56
CA TYR A 57 5.54 -17.83 0.81
C TYR A 57 4.12 -18.05 1.34
N SER A 58 3.42 -16.97 1.65
CA SER A 58 2.02 -17.03 2.04
C SER A 58 1.15 -17.42 0.85
N GLN A 59 0.09 -18.17 1.11
CA GLN A 59 -1.03 -18.34 0.17
C GLN A 59 -2.31 -17.65 0.68
N ALA A 60 -2.19 -16.90 1.78
CA ALA A 60 -3.32 -16.20 2.40
C ALA A 60 -3.75 -14.99 1.57
N LEU A 61 -5.05 -14.72 1.62
CA LEU A 61 -5.70 -13.57 0.99
C LEU A 61 -6.56 -12.88 2.03
N TYR A 62 -6.15 -11.69 2.44
CA TYR A 62 -6.89 -10.88 3.38
C TYR A 62 -7.51 -9.68 2.66
N GLY A 63 -8.83 -9.53 2.79
CA GLY A 63 -9.55 -8.43 2.13
C GLY A 63 -9.05 -7.05 2.56
N ILE A 64 -8.61 -6.90 3.81
CA ILE A 64 -8.04 -5.65 4.33
C ILE A 64 -6.75 -5.25 3.61
N ASP A 65 -5.86 -6.21 3.34
CA ASP A 65 -4.55 -5.98 2.74
C ASP A 65 -4.67 -5.71 1.24
N LYS A 66 -5.53 -6.50 0.59
CA LYS A 66 -5.88 -6.34 -0.83
C LYS A 66 -6.58 -5.02 -1.08
N GLY A 67 -7.57 -4.69 -0.24
CA GLY A 67 -8.31 -3.44 -0.31
C GLY A 67 -7.36 -2.24 -0.18
N CYS A 68 -6.48 -2.26 0.83
CA CYS A 68 -5.50 -1.19 1.01
C CYS A 68 -4.58 -1.03 -0.22
N SER A 69 -4.03 -2.12 -0.73
CA SER A 69 -3.16 -2.08 -1.92
C SER A 69 -3.89 -1.48 -3.12
N MET A 70 -5.10 -1.95 -3.41
CA MET A 70 -5.89 -1.50 -4.57
C MET A 70 -6.27 -0.02 -4.48
N LEU A 71 -6.75 0.44 -3.31
CA LEU A 71 -7.12 1.84 -3.10
C LEU A 71 -5.92 2.78 -3.29
N MET A 72 -4.75 2.36 -2.83
CA MET A 72 -3.53 3.16 -2.91
C MET A 72 -2.90 3.14 -4.29
N ILE A 73 -3.00 2.03 -5.02
CA ILE A 73 -2.65 1.99 -6.45
C ILE A 73 -3.53 2.96 -7.23
N GLU A 74 -4.85 2.93 -7.03
CA GLU A 74 -5.76 3.85 -7.73
C GLU A 74 -5.48 5.33 -7.36
N ASN A 75 -5.19 5.60 -6.09
CA ASN A 75 -4.81 6.96 -5.66
C ASN A 75 -3.51 7.43 -6.31
N TYR A 76 -2.54 6.54 -6.52
CA TYR A 76 -1.31 6.88 -7.25
C TYR A 76 -1.60 7.16 -8.73
N LEU A 77 -2.47 6.38 -9.36
CA LEU A 77 -2.78 6.50 -10.79
C LEU A 77 -3.60 7.75 -11.12
N THR A 78 -4.66 8.02 -10.34
CA THR A 78 -5.65 9.06 -10.66
C THR A 78 -6.04 9.94 -9.49
N GLY A 79 -5.77 9.50 -8.26
CA GLY A 79 -6.26 10.15 -7.04
C GLY A 79 -7.76 9.95 -6.78
N LEU A 80 -8.45 9.05 -7.52
CA LEU A 80 -9.91 8.90 -7.48
C LEU A 80 -10.46 8.74 -6.06
N ILE A 81 -9.87 7.87 -5.24
CA ILE A 81 -10.42 7.56 -3.91
C ILE A 81 -10.28 8.76 -2.98
N TRP A 82 -9.10 9.39 -2.94
CA TRP A 82 -8.87 10.61 -2.15
C TRP A 82 -9.75 11.76 -2.61
N ASN A 83 -9.87 11.98 -3.92
CA ASN A 83 -10.72 13.03 -4.46
C ASN A 83 -12.19 12.78 -4.13
N THR A 84 -12.66 11.53 -4.23
CA THR A 84 -14.05 11.18 -3.93
C THR A 84 -14.36 11.34 -2.44
N TYR A 85 -13.49 10.81 -1.58
CA TYR A 85 -13.70 10.85 -0.13
C TYR A 85 -13.57 12.27 0.42
N THR A 86 -12.47 12.96 0.12
CA THR A 86 -12.19 14.28 0.69
C THR A 86 -13.18 15.33 0.19
N ASN A 87 -13.68 15.25 -1.05
CA ASN A 87 -14.65 16.21 -1.57
C ASN A 87 -16.10 15.92 -1.14
N SER A 88 -16.36 14.87 -0.34
CA SER A 88 -17.69 14.62 0.22
C SER A 88 -18.09 15.76 1.16
N PRO A 89 -19.31 16.33 1.04
CA PRO A 89 -19.78 17.41 1.92
C PRO A 89 -19.66 17.07 3.41
N THR A 90 -19.97 15.81 3.77
CA THR A 90 -19.87 15.33 5.15
C THR A 90 -18.43 15.33 5.66
N ILE A 91 -17.47 14.96 4.81
CA ILE A 91 -16.04 14.94 5.17
C ILE A 91 -15.50 16.36 5.28
N GLN A 92 -15.85 17.26 4.35
CA GLN A 92 -15.50 18.68 4.43
C GLN A 92 -16.00 19.30 5.73
N GLN A 93 -17.27 19.10 6.08
CA GLN A 93 -17.83 19.59 7.34
C GLN A 93 -17.09 19.02 8.57
N ALA A 94 -16.72 17.74 8.55
CA ALA A 94 -15.98 17.13 9.64
C ALA A 94 -14.58 17.72 9.79
N LEU A 95 -13.88 17.98 8.67
CA LEU A 95 -12.57 18.61 8.66
C LEU A 95 -12.63 20.02 9.25
N ASP A 96 -13.66 20.81 8.90
CA ASP A 96 -13.88 22.15 9.44
C ASP A 96 -14.13 22.13 10.96
N ILE A 97 -15.00 21.24 11.44
CA ILE A 97 -15.30 21.09 12.87
C ILE A 97 -14.04 20.73 13.67
N LEU A 98 -13.17 19.91 13.08
CA LEU A 98 -11.92 19.46 13.71
C LEU A 98 -10.75 20.46 13.52
N GLY A 99 -10.96 21.55 12.77
CA GLY A 99 -9.94 22.57 12.53
C GLY A 99 -8.81 22.13 11.59
N PHE A 100 -9.04 21.11 10.74
CA PHE A 100 -8.09 20.76 9.69
C PHE A 100 -8.07 21.86 8.62
N THR A 101 -6.88 22.13 8.08
CA THR A 101 -6.69 23.09 6.99
C THR A 101 -5.94 22.44 5.84
N GLN A 102 -6.19 22.90 4.62
CA GLN A 102 -5.37 22.49 3.49
C GLN A 102 -3.96 23.02 3.68
N ARG A 103 -2.96 22.15 3.45
CA ARG A 103 -1.57 22.56 3.46
C ARG A 103 -1.29 23.46 2.25
N GLU A 104 -0.76 24.65 2.48
CA GLU A 104 -0.28 25.52 1.41
C GLU A 104 0.86 24.82 0.63
N GLN A 105 0.74 24.74 -0.69
CA GLN A 105 1.79 24.17 -1.53
C GLN A 105 3.03 25.07 -1.48
N GLY A 106 4.13 24.60 -0.89
CA GLY A 106 5.42 25.31 -0.90
C GLY A 106 6.37 25.06 0.28
N GLN A 107 5.92 24.47 1.38
CA GLN A 107 6.80 24.18 2.53
C GLN A 107 7.38 22.78 2.43
N HIS A 108 8.59 22.69 1.87
CA HIS A 108 9.51 21.55 1.79
C HIS A 108 9.27 20.54 0.64
N ALA A 109 9.89 20.86 -0.50
CA ALA A 109 10.49 19.85 -1.39
C ALA A 109 11.93 19.59 -0.95
#